data_AF-A0A836SRR6-F1
#
_entry.id   AF-A0A836SRR6-F1
#
_cell.length_a   1.000
_cell.length_b   1.000
_cell.length_c   1.000
_cell.angle_alpha   90.00
_cell.angle_beta   90.00
_cell.angle_gamma   90.00
#
_symmetry.space_group_name_H-M   'P 1'
#
loop_
_entity.id
_entity.type
_entity.pdbx_description
1 polymer ?
#
loop_
_entity_poly.entity_id
_entity_poly.type
_entity_poly.pdbx_seq_one_letter_code
_entity_poly.pdbx_strand_id
1 'polypeptide(L)'
;RGVLLERFERLKRRLEAEGLFDARRKKPIPLLPRRIGIVTSPTGAALRDIFNVLGRRFSGLGVVISPARVQGEGAAEEIAEGVRRLNAYGEVDVIIVTRGGGSLDDLWCFNEEPVARAIAASRIPVISAVGHQIDYTIADFAADLRAPTPSAAAELVVGRKAEFRDRIKGLAARMDRSLRLKAAEMRARFNRVASSYVFREPGHLVGRCRESVSHCRELCLLRLKGDLDDRRRRVDDLESALLHMLELRSRAIRQRVDGLGSRLASLNPSAVLARGYSMTLDRSGRALLSAAGVRPGEEIVTVLYRGRLKSVVRAAMGKATPSRQEEPDEDRSGG
;
A
#
# COMPACT_ATOMS: atom_id res chain seq x y z
N ARG A 1 -34.68 -68.48 -43.29
CA ARG A 1 -33.90 -67.50 -42.48
C ARG A 1 -32.41 -67.43 -42.87
N GLY A 2 -31.73 -68.52 -43.21
CA GLY A 2 -30.29 -68.49 -43.55
C GLY A 2 -29.90 -67.65 -44.78
N VAL A 3 -30.66 -67.72 -45.88
CA VAL A 3 -30.32 -67.04 -47.16
C VAL A 3 -30.30 -65.51 -47.04
N LEU A 4 -31.29 -64.93 -46.35
CA LEU A 4 -31.35 -63.47 -46.13
C LEU A 4 -30.22 -63.00 -45.22
N LEU A 5 -29.91 -63.74 -44.14
CA LEU A 5 -28.80 -63.41 -43.26
C LEU A 5 -27.44 -63.49 -43.98
N GLU A 6 -27.25 -64.50 -44.83
CA GLU A 6 -26.03 -64.63 -45.63
C GLU A 6 -25.89 -63.47 -46.64
N ARG A 7 -26.99 -63.07 -47.29
CA ARG A 7 -27.02 -61.92 -48.21
C ARG A 7 -26.68 -60.61 -47.48
N PHE A 8 -27.23 -60.43 -46.27
CA PHE A 8 -26.93 -59.28 -45.40
C PHE A 8 -25.45 -59.25 -45.04
N GLU A 9 -24.89 -60.34 -44.50
CA GLU A 9 -23.49 -60.41 -44.08
C GLU A 9 -22.51 -60.22 -45.26
N ARG A 10 -22.86 -60.76 -46.43
CA ARG A 10 -22.06 -60.58 -47.65
C ARG A 10 -22.04 -59.12 -48.10
N LEU A 11 -23.20 -58.46 -48.13
CA LEU A 11 -23.30 -57.07 -48.54
C LEU A 11 -22.65 -56.14 -47.51
N LYS A 12 -22.88 -56.38 -46.21
CA LYS A 12 -22.24 -55.64 -45.12
C LYS A 12 -20.71 -55.68 -45.26
N ARG A 13 -20.12 -56.88 -45.37
CA ARG A 13 -18.65 -57.03 -45.53
C ARG A 13 -18.12 -56.30 -46.76
N ARG A 14 -18.84 -56.36 -47.88
CA ARG A 14 -18.44 -55.65 -49.10
C ARG A 14 -18.44 -54.13 -48.91
N LEU A 15 -19.53 -53.56 -48.40
CA LEU A 15 -19.63 -52.11 -48.20
C LEU A 15 -18.69 -51.60 -47.10
N GLU A 16 -18.44 -52.43 -46.08
CA GLU A 16 -17.44 -52.15 -45.05
C GLU A 16 -16.02 -52.09 -45.62
N ALA A 17 -15.65 -53.04 -46.49
CA ALA A 17 -14.37 -53.04 -47.20
C ALA A 17 -14.22 -51.83 -48.15
N GLU A 18 -15.33 -51.35 -48.73
CA GLU A 18 -15.37 -50.09 -49.49
C GLU A 18 -15.31 -48.82 -48.59
N GLY A 19 -15.30 -48.98 -47.26
CA GLY A 19 -15.21 -47.88 -46.30
C GLY A 19 -16.49 -47.07 -46.13
N LEU A 20 -17.66 -47.59 -46.53
CA LEU A 20 -18.93 -46.87 -46.38
C LEU A 20 -19.34 -46.64 -44.92
N PHE A 21 -18.83 -47.45 -43.98
CA PHE A 21 -19.20 -47.39 -42.56
C PHE A 21 -18.13 -46.71 -41.68
N ASP A 22 -17.08 -46.15 -42.28
CA ASP A 22 -15.99 -45.52 -41.53
C ASP A 22 -16.52 -44.39 -40.63
N ALA A 23 -16.17 -44.43 -39.35
CA ALA A 23 -16.53 -43.41 -38.36
C ALA A 23 -16.07 -42.01 -38.78
N ARG A 24 -14.97 -41.89 -39.56
CA ARG A 24 -14.46 -40.61 -40.07
C ARG A 24 -15.39 -39.94 -41.08
N ARG A 25 -16.30 -40.68 -41.71
CA ARG A 25 -17.29 -40.14 -42.65
C ARG A 25 -18.53 -39.60 -41.95
N LYS A 26 -18.76 -40.00 -40.70
CA LYS A 26 -19.98 -39.67 -39.96
C LYS A 26 -19.98 -38.19 -39.58
N LYS A 27 -21.00 -37.47 -40.02
CA LYS A 27 -21.22 -36.05 -39.75
C LYS A 27 -21.84 -35.86 -38.36
N PRO A 28 -21.46 -34.82 -37.61
CA PRO A 28 -22.11 -34.50 -36.34
C PRO A 28 -23.56 -34.06 -36.56
N ILE A 29 -24.48 -34.54 -35.72
CA ILE A 29 -25.87 -34.09 -35.75
C ILE A 29 -25.98 -32.67 -35.16
N PRO A 30 -26.63 -31.71 -35.86
CA PRO A 30 -26.81 -30.36 -35.37
C PRO A 30 -27.52 -30.31 -34.01
N LEU A 31 -27.06 -29.42 -33.12
CA LEU A 31 -27.58 -29.29 -31.76
C LEU A 31 -29.01 -28.70 -31.73
N LEU A 32 -29.31 -27.82 -32.68
CA LEU A 32 -30.56 -27.07 -32.81
C LEU A 32 -30.91 -26.94 -34.30
N PRO A 33 -31.33 -28.02 -34.97
CA PRO A 33 -31.79 -27.94 -36.34
C PRO A 33 -33.02 -27.02 -36.41
N ARG A 34 -33.08 -26.19 -37.46
CA ARG A 34 -34.22 -25.34 -37.80
C ARG A 34 -35.20 -26.09 -38.68
N ARG A 35 -34.72 -26.99 -39.54
CA ARG A 35 -35.57 -27.79 -40.41
C ARG A 35 -35.08 -29.24 -40.48
N ILE A 36 -35.99 -30.18 -40.33
CA ILE A 36 -35.70 -31.61 -40.49
C ILE A 36 -36.38 -32.17 -41.74
N GLY A 37 -35.71 -33.12 -42.37
CA GLY A 37 -36.23 -33.88 -43.49
C GLY A 37 -36.60 -35.28 -43.03
N ILE A 38 -37.75 -35.80 -43.44
CA ILE A 38 -38.19 -37.14 -43.06
C ILE A 38 -38.45 -37.95 -44.33
N VAL A 39 -37.77 -39.09 -44.47
CA VAL A 39 -38.04 -40.08 -45.52
C VAL A 39 -38.81 -41.22 -44.90
N THR A 40 -40.10 -41.32 -45.24
CA THR A 40 -41.00 -42.33 -44.70
C THR A 40 -42.30 -42.40 -45.51
N SER A 41 -43.16 -43.38 -45.21
CA SER A 41 -44.48 -43.46 -45.81
C SER A 41 -45.41 -42.37 -45.25
N PRO A 42 -46.12 -41.59 -46.09
CA PRO A 42 -47.00 -40.51 -45.64
C PRO A 42 -48.18 -40.97 -44.77
N THR A 43 -48.55 -42.25 -44.80
CA THR A 43 -49.63 -42.83 -43.99
C THR A 43 -49.13 -43.62 -42.77
N GLY A 44 -47.82 -43.69 -42.56
CA GLY A 44 -47.19 -44.55 -41.55
C GLY A 44 -47.30 -44.04 -40.11
N ALA A 45 -47.26 -44.97 -39.14
CA ALA A 45 -47.24 -44.64 -37.71
C ALA A 45 -46.02 -43.80 -37.29
N ALA A 46 -44.88 -43.95 -37.98
CA ALA A 46 -43.65 -43.22 -37.67
C ALA A 46 -43.79 -41.69 -37.75
N LEU A 47 -44.56 -41.17 -38.70
CA LEU A 47 -44.83 -39.72 -38.75
C LEU A 47 -45.58 -39.26 -37.50
N ARG A 48 -46.59 -40.03 -37.06
CA ARG A 48 -47.35 -39.70 -35.84
C ARG A 48 -46.45 -39.75 -34.61
N ASP A 49 -45.59 -40.75 -34.50
CA ASP A 49 -44.64 -40.90 -33.40
C ASP A 49 -43.67 -39.72 -33.34
N ILE A 50 -43.10 -39.32 -34.48
CA ILE A 50 -42.23 -38.15 -34.58
C ILE A 50 -43.02 -36.89 -34.21
N PHE A 51 -44.21 -36.65 -34.77
CA PHE A 51 -45.00 -35.45 -34.47
C PHE A 51 -45.44 -35.37 -33.00
N ASN A 52 -45.72 -36.50 -32.34
CA ASN A 52 -46.04 -36.53 -30.91
C ASN A 52 -44.87 -36.03 -30.05
N VAL A 53 -43.64 -36.41 -30.41
CA VAL A 53 -42.42 -35.93 -29.73
C VAL A 53 -42.12 -34.47 -30.08
N LEU A 54 -42.25 -34.11 -31.36
CA LEU A 54 -41.99 -32.76 -31.85
C LEU A 54 -43.00 -31.72 -31.32
N GLY A 55 -44.23 -32.15 -31.00
CA GLY A 55 -45.44 -31.37 -30.64
C GLY A 55 -45.25 -30.09 -29.81
N ARG A 56 -45.88 -29.95 -28.64
CA ARG A 56 -45.89 -28.68 -27.86
C ARG A 56 -44.49 -28.12 -27.52
N ARG A 57 -43.42 -28.88 -27.72
CA ARG A 57 -42.04 -28.55 -27.32
C ARG A 57 -41.24 -27.80 -28.40
N PHE A 58 -41.65 -27.81 -29.68
CA PHE A 58 -40.87 -27.20 -30.78
C PHE A 58 -41.71 -26.46 -31.84
N SER A 59 -42.37 -25.36 -31.45
CA SER A 59 -43.21 -24.50 -32.32
C SER A 59 -42.48 -23.73 -33.45
N GLY A 60 -41.23 -24.07 -33.77
CA GLY A 60 -40.42 -23.39 -34.79
C GLY A 60 -39.48 -24.31 -35.57
N LEU A 61 -39.66 -25.63 -35.45
CA LEU A 61 -38.95 -26.61 -36.28
C LEU A 61 -39.73 -26.83 -37.57
N GLY A 62 -39.13 -26.51 -38.72
CA GLY A 62 -39.69 -26.88 -40.01
C GLY A 62 -39.58 -28.38 -40.23
N VAL A 63 -40.61 -29.01 -40.81
CA VAL A 63 -40.59 -30.42 -41.18
C VAL A 63 -40.85 -30.54 -42.67
N VAL A 64 -39.95 -31.22 -43.38
CA VAL A 64 -40.08 -31.51 -44.82
C VAL A 64 -40.19 -33.02 -44.98
N ILE A 65 -41.25 -33.48 -45.63
CA ILE A 65 -41.49 -34.90 -45.83
C ILE A 65 -41.15 -35.23 -47.27
N SER A 66 -40.25 -36.19 -47.47
CA SER A 66 -40.05 -36.83 -48.76
C SER A 66 -40.72 -38.21 -48.72
N PRO A 67 -41.93 -38.36 -49.29
CA PRO A 67 -42.69 -39.61 -49.22
C PRO A 67 -41.94 -40.73 -49.96
N ALA A 68 -41.87 -41.90 -49.32
CA ALA A 68 -41.29 -43.11 -49.89
C ALA A 68 -42.00 -44.34 -49.32
N ARG A 69 -42.17 -45.39 -50.14
CA ARG A 69 -42.53 -46.72 -49.64
C ARG A 69 -41.42 -47.24 -48.72
N VAL A 70 -41.82 -47.82 -47.59
CA VAL A 70 -40.91 -48.34 -46.55
C VAL A 70 -41.03 -49.85 -46.38
N GLN A 71 -41.71 -50.51 -47.32
CA GLN A 71 -41.92 -51.95 -47.41
C GLN A 71 -42.33 -52.32 -48.83
N GLY A 72 -42.10 -53.57 -49.22
CA GLY A 72 -42.42 -54.10 -50.55
C GLY A 72 -41.36 -53.80 -51.61
N GLU A 73 -41.59 -54.33 -52.81
CA GLU A 73 -40.69 -54.19 -53.97
C GLU A 73 -40.63 -52.74 -54.46
N GLY A 74 -39.41 -52.26 -54.74
CA GLY A 74 -39.14 -50.86 -55.13
C GLY A 74 -39.02 -49.86 -53.98
N ALA A 75 -39.19 -50.31 -52.72
CA ALA A 75 -39.07 -49.42 -51.55
C ALA A 75 -37.64 -48.90 -51.35
N ALA A 76 -36.62 -49.72 -51.61
CA ALA A 76 -35.21 -49.34 -51.43
C ALA A 76 -34.82 -48.17 -52.36
N GLU A 77 -35.24 -48.22 -53.62
CA GLU A 77 -35.01 -47.16 -54.61
C GLU A 77 -35.73 -45.88 -54.23
N GLU A 78 -36.97 -45.96 -53.75
CA GLU A 78 -37.73 -44.80 -53.30
C GLU A 78 -37.14 -44.14 -52.05
N ILE A 79 -36.64 -44.93 -51.10
CA ILE A 79 -35.94 -44.41 -49.92
C ILE A 79 -34.66 -43.70 -50.36
N ALA A 80 -33.87 -44.34 -51.24
CA ALA A 80 -32.64 -43.76 -51.78
C ALA A 80 -32.90 -42.46 -52.57
N GLU A 81 -33.95 -42.43 -53.39
CA GLU A 81 -34.42 -41.22 -54.07
C GLU A 81 -34.90 -40.18 -53.06
N GLY A 82 -35.59 -40.56 -52.00
CA GLY A 82 -36.04 -39.65 -50.96
C GLY A 82 -34.90 -38.92 -50.25
N VAL A 83 -33.82 -39.64 -49.93
CA VAL A 83 -32.59 -39.03 -49.40
C VAL A 83 -31.96 -38.08 -50.42
N ARG A 84 -31.91 -38.46 -51.70
CA ARG A 84 -31.39 -37.61 -52.78
C ARG A 84 -32.22 -36.34 -52.99
N ARG A 85 -33.56 -36.43 -52.96
CA ARG A 85 -34.47 -35.29 -53.03
C ARG A 85 -34.27 -34.29 -51.90
N LEU A 86 -34.11 -34.78 -50.66
CA LEU A 86 -33.85 -33.89 -49.52
C LEU A 86 -32.47 -33.21 -49.62
N ASN A 87 -31.46 -33.91 -50.12
CA ASN A 87 -30.16 -33.30 -50.42
C ASN A 87 -30.24 -32.24 -51.53
N ALA A 88 -31.05 -32.49 -52.58
CA ALA A 88 -31.27 -31.54 -53.66
C ALA A 88 -32.07 -30.30 -53.21
N TYR A 89 -33.03 -30.48 -52.29
CA TYR A 89 -33.79 -29.39 -51.68
C TYR A 89 -32.89 -28.47 -50.83
N GLY A 90 -31.89 -29.03 -50.13
CA GLY A 90 -30.79 -28.27 -49.54
C GLY A 90 -31.12 -27.42 -48.30
N GLU A 91 -32.39 -27.17 -47.97
CA GLU A 91 -32.76 -26.37 -46.79
C GLU A 91 -33.05 -27.18 -45.51
N VAL A 92 -32.60 -28.42 -45.45
CA VAL A 92 -32.78 -29.33 -44.31
C VAL A 92 -31.45 -29.51 -43.57
N ASP A 93 -31.48 -29.41 -42.25
CA ASP A 93 -30.28 -29.52 -41.40
C ASP A 93 -29.93 -30.98 -41.06
N VAL A 94 -30.94 -31.86 -41.00
CA VAL A 94 -30.79 -33.29 -40.69
C VAL A 94 -31.91 -34.10 -41.34
N ILE A 95 -31.58 -35.26 -41.88
CA ILE A 95 -32.53 -36.21 -42.48
C ILE A 95 -32.78 -37.35 -41.50
N ILE A 96 -34.04 -37.74 -41.32
CA ILE A 96 -34.44 -38.94 -40.60
C ILE A 96 -35.00 -39.93 -41.62
N VAL A 97 -34.35 -41.08 -41.75
CA VAL A 97 -34.88 -42.23 -42.51
C VAL A 97 -35.55 -43.16 -41.52
N THR A 98 -36.85 -43.38 -41.69
CA THR A 98 -37.64 -44.10 -40.68
C THR A 98 -38.82 -44.86 -41.28
N ARG A 99 -39.29 -45.87 -40.55
CA ARG A 99 -40.49 -46.62 -40.86
C ARG A 99 -41.40 -46.72 -39.66
N GLY A 100 -42.71 -46.88 -39.92
CA GLY A 100 -43.67 -47.28 -38.88
C GLY A 100 -43.51 -48.75 -38.50
N GLY A 101 -44.28 -49.22 -37.52
CA GLY A 101 -44.31 -50.64 -37.13
C GLY A 101 -44.57 -51.59 -38.32
N GLY A 102 -44.12 -52.84 -38.20
CA GLY A 102 -44.19 -53.87 -39.25
C GLY A 102 -43.36 -55.10 -38.88
N SER A 103 -43.43 -56.16 -39.70
CA SER A 103 -42.65 -57.38 -39.48
C SER A 103 -41.14 -57.12 -39.65
N LEU A 104 -40.32 -58.02 -39.11
CA LEU A 104 -38.88 -58.06 -39.38
C LEU A 104 -38.59 -58.27 -40.88
N ASP A 105 -39.44 -59.03 -41.57
CA ASP A 105 -39.26 -59.32 -42.99
C ASP A 105 -39.47 -58.06 -43.86
N ASP A 106 -40.26 -57.09 -43.38
CA ASP A 106 -40.49 -55.81 -44.04
C ASP A 106 -39.32 -54.82 -43.89
N LEU A 107 -38.28 -55.14 -43.10
CA LEU A 107 -37.08 -54.30 -42.94
C LEU A 107 -36.10 -54.43 -44.11
N TRP A 108 -36.30 -55.42 -44.98
CA TRP A 108 -35.27 -55.79 -45.94
C TRP A 108 -34.86 -54.65 -46.88
N CYS A 109 -35.79 -53.76 -47.24
CA CYS A 109 -35.51 -52.59 -48.08
C CYS A 109 -34.40 -51.66 -47.51
N PHE A 110 -34.19 -51.65 -46.18
CA PHE A 110 -33.12 -50.90 -45.53
C PHE A 110 -31.76 -51.62 -45.51
N ASN A 111 -31.74 -52.89 -45.92
CA ASN A 111 -30.54 -53.71 -46.10
C ASN A 111 -30.07 -53.74 -47.56
N GLU A 112 -30.65 -52.91 -48.44
CA GLU A 112 -30.27 -52.87 -49.84
C GLU A 112 -29.19 -51.82 -50.12
N GLU A 113 -28.34 -52.12 -51.08
CA GLU A 113 -27.19 -51.30 -51.47
C GLU A 113 -27.56 -49.86 -51.89
N PRO A 114 -28.66 -49.61 -52.64
CA PRO A 114 -29.05 -48.25 -53.03
C PRO A 114 -29.25 -47.32 -51.84
N VAL A 115 -29.87 -47.82 -50.75
CA VAL A 115 -30.13 -47.05 -49.53
C VAL A 115 -28.82 -46.72 -48.83
N ALA A 116 -27.95 -47.72 -48.63
CA ALA A 116 -26.66 -47.53 -47.97
C ALA A 116 -25.79 -46.50 -48.71
N ARG A 117 -25.72 -46.58 -50.04
CA ARG A 117 -24.97 -45.63 -50.86
C ARG A 117 -25.57 -44.22 -50.83
N ALA A 118 -26.90 -44.10 -50.88
CA ALA A 118 -27.57 -42.80 -50.81
C ALA A 118 -27.34 -42.10 -49.45
N ILE A 119 -27.39 -42.85 -48.35
CA ILE A 119 -27.09 -42.33 -47.01
C ILE A 119 -25.63 -41.91 -46.90
N ALA A 120 -24.69 -42.77 -47.30
CA ALA A 120 -23.25 -42.51 -47.21
C ALA A 120 -22.77 -41.36 -48.13
N ALA A 121 -23.51 -41.06 -49.20
CA ALA A 121 -23.25 -39.96 -50.12
C ALA A 121 -24.00 -38.65 -49.75
N SER A 122 -24.88 -38.70 -48.75
CA SER A 122 -25.65 -37.53 -48.30
C SER A 122 -24.72 -36.43 -47.81
N ARG A 123 -24.96 -35.17 -48.21
CA ARG A 123 -24.27 -33.99 -47.68
C ARG A 123 -24.85 -33.57 -46.33
N ILE A 124 -26.15 -33.77 -46.17
CA ILE A 124 -26.89 -33.52 -44.93
C ILE A 124 -26.70 -34.73 -43.98
N PRO A 125 -26.50 -34.54 -42.66
CA PRO A 125 -26.41 -35.65 -41.72
C PRO A 125 -27.71 -36.48 -41.70
N VAL A 126 -27.57 -37.81 -41.62
CA VAL A 126 -28.68 -38.77 -41.69
C VAL A 126 -28.77 -39.57 -40.39
N ILE A 127 -29.97 -39.59 -39.80
CA ILE A 127 -30.33 -40.45 -38.68
C ILE A 127 -31.13 -41.63 -39.22
N SER A 128 -30.66 -42.85 -38.96
CA SER A 128 -31.43 -44.07 -39.23
C SER A 128 -32.28 -44.41 -38.02
N ALA A 129 -33.59 -44.52 -38.23
CA ALA A 129 -34.59 -44.77 -37.19
C ALA A 129 -35.55 -45.90 -37.60
N VAL A 130 -34.99 -47.03 -38.05
CA VAL A 130 -35.71 -48.16 -38.64
C VAL A 130 -35.61 -49.46 -37.83
N GLY A 131 -34.48 -49.71 -37.19
CA GLY A 131 -34.23 -50.93 -36.42
C GLY A 131 -34.87 -50.90 -35.03
N HIS A 132 -35.11 -52.08 -34.44
CA HIS A 132 -35.44 -52.22 -33.01
C HIS A 132 -34.16 -52.33 -32.18
N GLN A 133 -34.23 -52.36 -30.84
CA GLN A 133 -33.04 -52.38 -29.97
C GLN A 133 -32.01 -53.47 -30.33
N ILE A 134 -32.43 -54.57 -30.95
CA ILE A 134 -31.63 -55.78 -31.21
C ILE A 134 -31.25 -55.96 -32.69
N ASP A 135 -31.98 -55.34 -33.63
CA ASP A 135 -31.83 -55.56 -35.06
C ASP A 135 -31.12 -54.37 -35.73
N TYR A 136 -29.97 -54.65 -36.34
CA TYR A 136 -29.18 -53.67 -37.11
C TYR A 136 -29.41 -53.86 -38.60
N THR A 137 -29.62 -52.75 -39.30
CA THR A 137 -29.73 -52.72 -40.76
C THR A 137 -28.46 -52.15 -41.40
N ILE A 138 -28.25 -52.39 -42.69
CA ILE A 138 -27.14 -51.77 -43.44
C ILE A 138 -27.28 -50.24 -43.42
N ALA A 139 -28.51 -49.72 -43.51
CA ALA A 139 -28.78 -48.29 -43.34
C ALA A 139 -28.28 -47.74 -41.99
N ASP A 140 -28.42 -48.48 -40.89
CA ASP A 140 -27.91 -48.06 -39.57
C ASP A 140 -26.38 -47.92 -39.53
N PHE A 141 -25.66 -48.79 -40.22
CA PHE A 141 -24.20 -48.71 -40.31
C PHE A 141 -23.74 -47.54 -41.18
N ALA A 142 -24.45 -47.31 -42.30
CA ALA A 142 -24.17 -46.20 -43.23
C ALA A 142 -24.54 -44.82 -42.66
N ALA A 143 -25.53 -44.75 -41.77
CA ALA A 143 -26.00 -43.50 -41.18
C ALA A 143 -24.98 -42.85 -40.24
N ASP A 144 -25.11 -41.53 -40.11
CA ASP A 144 -24.28 -40.71 -39.23
C ASP A 144 -24.62 -40.99 -37.75
N LEU A 145 -25.90 -41.25 -37.48
CA LEU A 145 -26.38 -41.64 -36.16
C LEU A 145 -27.51 -42.67 -36.27
N ARG A 146 -27.51 -43.65 -35.37
CA ARG A 146 -28.61 -44.62 -35.21
C ARG A 146 -29.53 -44.20 -34.07
N ALA A 147 -30.84 -44.30 -34.31
CA ALA A 147 -31.88 -44.19 -33.29
C ALA A 147 -32.73 -45.49 -33.29
N PRO A 148 -33.11 -46.01 -32.11
CA PRO A 148 -33.86 -47.26 -32.00
C PRO A 148 -35.34 -47.15 -32.35
N THR A 149 -35.91 -45.95 -32.44
CA THR A 149 -37.31 -45.72 -32.79
C THR A 149 -37.47 -44.36 -33.49
N PRO A 150 -38.56 -44.15 -34.25
CA PRO A 150 -38.90 -42.82 -34.77
C PRO A 150 -38.98 -41.76 -33.66
N SER A 151 -39.59 -42.10 -32.52
CA SER A 151 -39.67 -41.23 -31.34
C SER A 151 -38.29 -40.88 -30.77
N ALA A 152 -37.39 -41.85 -30.64
CA ALA A 152 -36.03 -41.61 -30.15
C ALA A 152 -35.22 -40.72 -31.12
N ALA A 153 -35.42 -40.87 -32.43
CA ALA A 153 -34.82 -39.97 -33.42
C ALA A 153 -35.30 -38.53 -33.24
N ALA A 154 -36.62 -38.35 -33.05
CA ALA A 154 -37.18 -37.04 -32.76
C ALA A 154 -36.66 -36.47 -31.43
N GLU A 155 -36.51 -37.29 -30.39
CA GLU A 155 -35.93 -36.88 -29.10
C GLU A 155 -34.47 -36.47 -29.24
N LEU A 156 -33.66 -37.12 -30.08
CA LEU A 156 -32.27 -36.73 -30.33
C LEU A 156 -32.16 -35.36 -31.02
N VAL A 157 -33.10 -35.08 -31.93
CA VAL A 157 -33.20 -33.81 -32.66
C VAL A 157 -33.71 -32.68 -31.75
N VAL A 158 -34.67 -32.98 -30.86
CA VAL A 158 -35.30 -32.02 -29.93
C VAL A 158 -34.46 -31.81 -28.65
N GLY A 159 -33.83 -32.88 -28.20
CA GLY A 159 -33.23 -33.07 -26.88
C GLY A 159 -31.89 -32.38 -26.77
N ARG A 160 -31.93 -31.06 -26.66
CA ARG A 160 -30.86 -30.15 -26.16
C ARG A 160 -31.34 -28.72 -25.98
N LYS A 161 -32.49 -28.31 -26.57
CA LYS A 161 -32.99 -26.94 -26.44
C LYS A 161 -33.42 -26.56 -25.02
N ALA A 162 -34.11 -27.46 -24.31
CA ALA A 162 -34.54 -27.21 -22.94
C ALA A 162 -33.33 -27.06 -22.00
N GLU A 163 -32.39 -28.00 -22.08
CA GLU A 163 -31.12 -27.95 -21.34
C GLU A 163 -30.33 -26.68 -21.67
N PHE A 164 -30.23 -26.32 -22.95
CA PHE A 164 -29.53 -25.11 -23.38
C PHE A 164 -30.19 -23.83 -22.86
N ARG A 165 -31.53 -23.76 -22.91
CA ARG A 165 -32.30 -22.65 -22.33
C ARG A 165 -32.09 -22.54 -20.83
N ASP A 166 -32.10 -23.67 -20.12
CA ASP A 166 -31.91 -23.69 -18.67
C ASP A 166 -30.47 -23.31 -18.29
N ARG A 167 -29.49 -23.72 -19.10
CA ARG A 167 -28.09 -23.27 -18.99
C ARG A 167 -27.94 -21.76 -19.20
N ILE A 168 -28.61 -21.18 -20.21
CA ILE A 168 -28.63 -19.72 -20.42
C ILE A 168 -29.25 -19.01 -19.23
N LYS A 169 -30.40 -19.48 -18.71
CA LYS A 169 -31.03 -18.91 -17.51
C LYS A 169 -30.09 -18.97 -16.31
N GLY A 170 -29.40 -20.08 -16.11
CA GLY A 170 -28.43 -20.26 -15.04
C GLY A 170 -27.22 -19.31 -15.16
N LEU A 171 -26.72 -19.08 -16.38
CA LEU A 171 -25.68 -18.09 -16.67
C LEU A 171 -26.14 -16.67 -16.36
N ALA A 172 -27.32 -16.27 -16.83
CA ALA A 172 -27.89 -14.95 -16.60
C ALA A 172 -28.11 -14.68 -15.09
N ALA A 173 -28.66 -15.64 -14.36
CA ALA A 173 -28.87 -15.52 -12.92
C ALA A 173 -27.55 -15.39 -12.13
N ARG A 174 -26.48 -16.09 -12.56
CA ARG A 174 -25.15 -15.94 -11.96
C ARG A 174 -24.55 -14.56 -12.22
N MET A 175 -24.71 -14.06 -13.44
CA MET A 175 -24.24 -12.73 -13.82
C MET A 175 -24.94 -11.63 -13.01
N ASP A 176 -26.28 -11.69 -12.89
CA ASP A 176 -27.05 -10.73 -12.09
C ASP A 176 -26.58 -10.70 -10.63
N ARG A 177 -26.39 -11.87 -10.00
CA ARG A 177 -25.85 -11.95 -8.63
C ARG A 177 -24.47 -11.32 -8.50
N SER A 178 -23.56 -11.60 -9.44
CA SER A 178 -22.21 -11.04 -9.44
C SER A 178 -22.22 -9.51 -9.56
N LEU A 179 -23.04 -8.97 -10.47
CA LEU A 179 -23.18 -7.53 -10.67
C LEU A 179 -23.77 -6.84 -9.43
N ARG A 180 -24.80 -7.43 -8.80
CA ARG A 180 -25.39 -6.89 -7.55
C ARG A 180 -24.37 -6.84 -6.42
N LEU A 181 -23.61 -7.92 -6.23
CA LEU A 181 -22.55 -7.97 -5.21
C LEU A 181 -21.49 -6.89 -5.48
N LYS A 182 -21.05 -6.74 -6.74
CA LYS A 182 -20.05 -5.73 -7.09
C LYS A 182 -20.56 -4.29 -6.89
N ALA A 183 -21.81 -4.03 -7.27
CA ALA A 183 -22.44 -2.74 -7.05
C ALA A 183 -22.57 -2.41 -5.55
N ALA A 184 -22.93 -3.38 -4.72
CA ALA A 184 -22.98 -3.22 -3.26
C ALA A 184 -21.59 -2.92 -2.66
N GLU A 185 -20.56 -3.64 -3.10
CA GLU A 185 -19.17 -3.41 -2.68
C GLU A 185 -18.70 -1.99 -3.05
N MET A 186 -18.94 -1.57 -4.30
CA MET A 186 -18.60 -0.22 -4.76
C MET A 186 -19.33 0.87 -3.98
N ARG A 187 -20.62 0.66 -3.69
CA ARG A 187 -21.42 1.60 -2.89
C ARG A 187 -20.94 1.68 -1.45
N ALA A 188 -20.58 0.56 -0.84
CA ALA A 188 -19.97 0.53 0.49
C ALA A 188 -18.62 1.27 0.52
N ARG A 189 -17.78 1.08 -0.50
CA ARG A 189 -16.50 1.80 -0.64
C ARG A 189 -16.73 3.30 -0.78
N PHE A 190 -17.66 3.71 -1.64
CA PHE A 190 -18.03 5.11 -1.81
C PHE A 190 -18.51 5.72 -0.50
N ASN A 191 -19.46 5.08 0.19
CA ASN A 191 -19.98 5.56 1.46
C ASN A 191 -18.88 5.69 2.52
N ARG A 192 -17.92 4.75 2.58
CA ARG A 192 -16.79 4.81 3.52
C ARG A 192 -15.90 6.02 3.27
N VAL A 193 -15.59 6.31 2.00
CA VAL A 193 -14.76 7.48 1.64
C VAL A 193 -15.55 8.77 1.88
N ALA A 194 -16.80 8.82 1.46
CA ALA A 194 -17.68 9.97 1.64
C ALA A 194 -17.98 10.26 3.13
N SER A 195 -17.99 9.24 3.98
CA SER A 195 -18.18 9.39 5.43
C SER A 195 -16.88 9.62 6.19
N SER A 196 -15.74 9.64 5.52
CA SER A 196 -14.45 9.93 6.16
C SER A 196 -14.43 11.37 6.67
N TYR A 197 -13.90 11.55 7.88
CA TYR A 197 -13.79 12.84 8.56
C TYR A 197 -13.12 13.92 7.70
N VAL A 198 -12.14 13.50 6.88
CA VAL A 198 -11.39 14.38 5.96
C VAL A 198 -12.29 15.05 4.93
N PHE A 199 -13.34 14.37 4.45
CA PHE A 199 -14.26 14.89 3.42
C PHE A 199 -15.52 15.52 4.00
N ARG A 200 -15.90 15.18 5.25
CA ARG A 200 -17.06 15.79 5.92
C ARG A 200 -16.77 17.15 6.51
N GLU A 201 -15.59 17.33 7.11
CA GLU A 201 -15.24 18.59 7.79
C GLU A 201 -13.80 19.03 7.47
N PRO A 202 -13.48 19.31 6.20
CA PRO A 202 -12.16 19.82 5.83
C PRO A 202 -11.79 21.11 6.57
N GLY A 203 -12.80 21.93 6.92
CA GLY A 203 -12.63 23.14 7.73
C GLY A 203 -12.08 22.88 9.14
N HIS A 204 -12.44 21.77 9.79
CA HIS A 204 -11.94 21.44 11.13
C HIS A 204 -10.47 21.01 11.11
N LEU A 205 -10.04 20.27 10.09
CA LEU A 205 -8.63 19.90 9.92
C LEU A 205 -7.77 21.15 9.66
N VAL A 206 -8.23 22.04 8.78
CA VAL A 206 -7.54 23.31 8.52
C VAL A 206 -7.56 24.21 9.75
N GLY A 207 -8.67 24.26 10.48
CA GLY A 207 -8.81 24.97 11.75
C GLY A 207 -7.80 24.51 12.79
N ARG A 208 -7.70 23.20 13.02
CA ARG A 208 -6.74 22.61 13.96
C ARG A 208 -5.28 22.91 13.59
N CYS A 209 -4.94 22.88 12.30
CA CYS A 209 -3.62 23.27 11.82
C CYS A 209 -3.36 24.78 12.05
N ARG A 210 -4.34 25.64 11.79
CA ARG A 210 -4.23 27.09 12.04
C ARG A 210 -4.07 27.41 13.52
N GLU A 211 -4.81 26.73 14.39
CA GLU A 211 -4.69 26.85 15.85
C GLU A 211 -3.31 26.41 16.33
N SER A 212 -2.83 25.24 15.86
CA SER A 212 -1.50 24.74 16.22
C SER A 212 -0.39 25.70 15.80
N VAL A 213 -0.45 26.24 14.57
CA VAL A 213 0.51 27.24 14.09
C VAL A 213 0.46 28.53 14.92
N SER A 214 -0.75 29.00 15.26
CA SER A 214 -0.92 30.20 16.08
C SER A 214 -0.38 30.01 17.49
N HIS A 215 -0.62 28.85 18.11
CA HIS A 215 -0.10 28.50 19.42
C HIS A 215 1.43 28.40 19.43
N CYS A 216 2.03 27.72 18.44
CA CYS A 216 3.48 27.66 18.30
C CYS A 216 4.09 29.06 18.11
N ARG A 217 3.43 29.92 17.35
CA ARG A 217 3.87 31.32 17.15
C ARG A 217 3.86 32.10 18.46
N GLU A 218 2.80 31.98 19.26
CA GLU A 218 2.68 32.65 20.56
C GLU A 218 3.79 32.22 21.52
N LEU A 219 4.02 30.90 21.64
CA LEU A 219 5.11 30.36 22.46
C LEU A 219 6.50 30.86 22.02
N CYS A 220 6.74 30.92 20.70
CA CYS A 220 8.00 31.46 20.18
C CYS A 220 8.19 32.94 20.54
N LEU A 221 7.13 33.76 20.42
CA LEU A 221 7.20 35.18 20.77
C LEU A 221 7.45 35.39 22.26
N LEU A 222 6.79 34.62 23.14
CA LEU A 222 7.03 34.68 24.59
C LEU A 222 8.46 34.32 24.94
N ARG A 223 9.02 33.27 24.31
CA ARG A 223 10.40 32.84 24.54
C ARG A 223 11.41 33.88 24.07
N LEU A 224 11.22 34.43 22.87
CA LEU A 224 12.08 35.50 22.33
C LEU A 224 12.05 36.74 23.22
N LYS A 225 10.88 37.11 23.75
CA LYS A 225 10.76 38.24 24.68
C LYS A 225 11.51 37.96 26.00
N GLY A 226 11.33 36.77 26.57
CA GLY A 226 12.04 36.35 27.77
C GLY A 226 13.57 36.38 27.60
N ASP A 227 14.07 35.82 26.50
CA ASP A 227 15.51 35.83 26.19
C ASP A 227 16.07 37.26 26.03
N LEU A 228 15.30 38.18 25.44
CA LEU A 228 15.69 39.59 25.33
C LEU A 228 15.71 40.28 26.68
N ASP A 229 14.70 40.05 27.53
CA ASP A 229 14.62 40.63 28.87
C ASP A 229 15.73 40.10 29.79
N ASP A 230 16.11 38.82 29.67
CA ASP A 230 17.24 38.23 30.39
C ASP A 230 18.58 38.80 29.91
N ARG A 231 18.76 38.95 28.58
CA ARG A 231 19.96 39.60 28.02
C ARG A 231 20.08 41.05 28.46
N ARG A 232 18.97 41.79 28.52
CA ARG A 232 18.93 43.17 28.99
C ARG A 232 19.33 43.26 30.46
N ARG A 233 18.73 42.45 31.32
CA ARG A 233 19.11 42.36 32.74
C ARG A 233 20.58 42.02 32.93
N ARG A 234 21.11 41.10 32.11
CA ARG A 234 22.54 40.75 32.16
C ARG A 234 23.45 41.94 31.84
N VAL A 235 23.05 42.79 30.90
CA VAL A 235 23.79 44.02 30.58
C VAL A 235 23.72 44.99 31.75
N ASP A 236 22.52 45.22 32.32
CA ASP A 236 22.32 46.12 33.46
C ASP A 236 23.11 45.67 34.71
N ASP A 237 23.16 44.36 34.97
CA ASP A 237 23.94 43.76 36.06
C ASP A 237 25.45 43.94 35.85
N LEU A 238 25.94 43.73 34.62
CA LEU A 238 27.35 43.92 34.28
C LEU A 238 27.75 45.40 34.38
N GLU A 239 26.89 46.31 33.96
CA GLU A 239 27.08 47.76 34.13
C GLU A 239 27.18 48.13 35.61
N SER A 240 26.23 47.67 36.42
CA SER A 240 26.22 47.93 37.86
C SER A 240 27.45 47.37 38.56
N ALA A 241 27.87 46.15 38.21
CA ALA A 241 29.08 45.53 38.73
C ALA A 241 30.34 46.32 38.34
N LEU A 242 30.43 46.80 37.10
CA LEU A 242 31.54 47.61 36.63
C LEU A 242 31.63 48.94 37.40
N LEU A 243 30.50 49.65 37.54
CA LEU A 243 30.43 50.90 38.30
C LEU A 243 30.87 50.69 39.75
N HIS A 244 30.39 49.63 40.39
CA HIS A 244 30.79 49.30 41.76
C HIS A 244 32.29 49.00 41.89
N MET A 245 32.87 48.24 40.95
CA MET A 245 34.32 47.99 40.94
C MET A 245 35.13 49.27 40.75
N LEU A 246 34.68 50.17 39.88
CA LEU A 246 35.32 51.47 39.65
C LEU A 246 35.28 52.34 40.92
N GLU A 247 34.17 52.34 41.65
CA GLU A 247 34.05 53.03 42.93
C GLU A 247 35.00 52.48 43.98
N LEU A 248 35.03 51.15 44.15
CA LEU A 248 35.95 50.49 45.09
C LEU A 248 37.41 50.79 44.73
N ARG A 249 37.76 50.75 43.44
CA ARG A 249 39.10 51.07 42.96
C ARG A 249 39.45 52.54 43.23
N SER A 250 38.53 53.46 42.97
CA SER A 250 38.69 54.89 43.25
C SER A 250 38.91 55.16 44.73
N ARG A 251 38.16 54.49 45.62
CA ARG A 251 38.33 54.59 47.07
C ARG A 251 39.69 54.06 47.51
N ALA A 252 40.10 52.88 47.02
CA ALA A 252 41.40 52.31 47.35
C ALA A 252 42.58 53.20 46.91
N ILE A 253 42.48 53.80 45.71
CA ILE A 253 43.48 54.77 45.23
C ILE A 253 43.53 55.99 46.15
N ARG A 254 42.37 56.57 46.53
CA ARG A 254 42.30 57.70 47.47
C ARG A 254 42.94 57.38 48.82
N GLN A 255 42.55 56.26 49.44
CA GLN A 255 43.14 55.83 50.71
C GLN A 255 44.65 55.62 50.63
N ARG A 256 45.16 55.09 49.51
CA ARG A 256 46.60 54.93 49.29
C ARG A 256 47.31 56.28 49.18
N VAL A 257 46.72 57.25 48.49
CA VAL A 257 47.24 58.62 48.40
C VAL A 257 47.24 59.30 49.78
N ASP A 258 46.15 59.21 50.53
CA ASP A 258 46.02 59.79 51.87
C ASP A 258 47.01 59.17 52.87
N GLY A 259 47.22 57.86 52.79
CA GLY A 259 48.20 57.13 53.60
C GLY A 259 49.64 57.55 53.30
N LEU A 260 49.99 57.75 52.03
CA LEU A 260 51.29 58.30 51.64
C LEU A 260 51.47 59.73 52.13
N GLY A 261 50.43 60.57 52.05
CA GLY A 261 50.45 61.93 52.60
C GLY A 261 50.66 61.96 54.12
N SER A 262 49.99 61.08 54.86
CA SER A 262 50.14 60.98 56.31
C SER A 262 51.54 60.51 56.74
N ARG A 263 52.12 59.55 56.01
CA ARG A 263 53.52 59.12 56.23
C ARG A 263 54.50 60.28 56.00
N LEU A 264 54.32 61.03 54.91
CA LEU A 264 55.14 62.20 54.61
C LEU A 264 55.04 63.27 55.72
N ALA A 265 53.83 63.51 56.24
CA ALA A 265 53.62 64.44 57.35
C ALA A 265 54.28 63.98 58.66
N SER A 266 54.27 62.67 58.95
CA SER A 266 54.88 62.12 60.16
C SER A 266 56.41 62.21 60.18
N LEU A 267 57.03 62.20 58.99
CA LEU A 267 58.47 62.38 58.81
C LEU A 267 58.90 63.85 58.82
N ASN A 268 57.95 64.79 58.97
CA ASN A 268 58.26 66.21 59.03
C ASN A 268 58.79 66.60 60.44
N PRO A 269 60.05 67.07 60.56
CA PRO A 269 60.67 67.39 61.86
C PRO A 269 59.87 68.37 62.73
N SER A 270 59.11 69.27 62.10
CA SER A 270 58.26 70.24 62.79
C SER A 270 57.10 69.58 63.55
N ALA A 271 56.56 68.47 63.04
CA ALA A 271 55.48 67.72 63.69
C ALA A 271 55.96 66.98 64.94
N VAL A 272 57.23 66.55 64.97
CA VAL A 272 57.86 65.94 66.14
C VAL A 272 58.04 66.97 67.26
N LEU A 273 58.53 68.18 66.92
CA LEU A 273 58.65 69.28 67.88
C LEU A 273 57.28 69.68 68.48
N ALA A 274 56.22 69.67 67.66
CA ALA A 274 54.84 69.99 68.09
C ALA A 274 54.29 69.09 69.20
N ARG A 275 54.76 67.84 69.31
CA ARG A 275 54.33 66.88 70.33
C ARG A 275 54.98 67.10 71.70
N GLY A 276 55.69 68.21 71.89
CA GLY A 276 56.34 68.56 73.15
C GLY A 276 57.77 68.03 73.27
N TYR A 277 58.29 67.37 72.24
CA TYR A 277 59.71 67.08 72.15
C TYR A 277 60.49 68.36 71.86
N SER A 278 61.69 68.45 72.42
CA SER A 278 62.60 69.55 72.20
C SER A 278 63.87 69.02 71.55
N MET A 279 64.43 69.78 70.61
CA MET A 279 65.70 69.44 69.99
C MET A 279 66.77 70.37 70.56
N THR A 280 67.68 69.81 71.35
CA THR A 280 68.79 70.57 71.91
C THR A 280 69.93 70.64 70.91
N LEU A 281 70.43 71.85 70.65
CA LEU A 281 71.53 72.15 69.76
C LEU A 281 72.73 72.65 70.57
N ASP A 282 73.94 72.35 70.09
CA ASP A 282 75.18 72.95 70.60
C ASP A 282 75.33 74.41 70.14
N ARG A 283 76.41 75.08 70.57
CA ARG A 283 76.74 76.46 70.15
C ARG A 283 76.91 76.61 68.63
N SER A 284 77.22 75.53 67.91
CA SER A 284 77.36 75.51 66.45
C SER A 284 76.04 75.23 65.71
N GLY A 285 74.95 74.97 66.43
CA GLY A 285 73.64 74.65 65.86
C GLY A 285 73.43 73.19 65.47
N ARG A 286 74.32 72.27 65.90
CA ARG A 286 74.17 70.82 65.65
C ARG A 286 73.39 70.14 66.78
N ALA A 287 72.56 69.17 66.43
CA ALA A 287 71.72 68.47 67.41
C ALA A 287 72.56 67.63 68.38
N LEU A 288 72.45 67.97 69.67
CA LEU A 288 73.07 67.26 70.78
C LEU A 288 72.20 66.05 71.13
N LEU A 289 72.65 64.87 70.71
CA LEU A 289 71.96 63.59 70.96
C LEU A 289 72.39 62.92 72.27
N SER A 290 73.46 63.38 72.91
CA SER A 290 74.02 62.77 74.12
C SER A 290 74.57 63.81 75.08
N ALA A 291 74.38 63.58 76.38
CA ALA A 291 74.85 64.45 77.45
C ALA A 291 76.36 64.35 77.73
N ALA A 292 77.03 63.27 77.27
CA ALA A 292 78.45 63.02 77.58
C ALA A 292 79.40 64.05 76.94
N GLY A 293 78.97 64.75 75.89
CA GLY A 293 79.78 65.72 75.16
C GLY A 293 79.69 67.16 75.68
N VAL A 294 78.87 67.44 76.69
CA VAL A 294 78.59 68.82 77.12
C VAL A 294 79.26 69.12 78.46
N ARG A 295 80.05 70.20 78.52
CA ARG A 295 80.79 70.56 79.74
C ARG A 295 79.98 71.50 80.64
N PRO A 296 80.09 71.39 81.99
CA PRO A 296 79.50 72.38 82.89
C PRO A 296 79.97 73.80 82.53
N GLY A 297 79.03 74.74 82.43
CA GLY A 297 79.23 76.12 81.97
C GLY A 297 79.01 76.35 80.47
N GLU A 298 78.78 75.29 79.68
CA GLU A 298 78.54 75.42 78.24
C GLU A 298 77.10 75.87 77.94
N GLU A 299 76.93 76.70 76.90
CA GLU A 299 75.60 77.15 76.45
C GLU A 299 75.04 76.15 75.44
N ILE A 300 73.79 75.75 75.66
CA ILE A 300 73.00 74.91 74.75
C ILE A 300 71.72 75.65 74.34
N VAL A 301 71.26 75.39 73.12
CA VAL A 301 70.04 75.99 72.56
C VAL A 301 68.99 74.92 72.38
N THR A 302 67.95 74.94 73.19
CA THR A 302 66.83 74.00 73.04
C THR A 302 65.77 74.61 72.13
N VAL A 303 65.58 74.00 70.96
CA VAL A 303 64.53 74.35 70.00
C VAL A 303 63.26 73.62 70.38
N LEU A 304 62.21 74.40 70.62
CA LEU A 304 60.86 73.91 70.89
C LEU A 304 60.02 74.06 69.62
N TYR A 305 58.79 73.51 69.65
CA TYR A 305 57.80 73.75 68.58
C TYR A 305 57.64 75.23 68.25
N ARG A 306 57.66 76.08 69.27
CA ARG A 306 57.61 77.53 69.16
C ARG A 306 58.67 78.14 70.06
N GLY A 307 59.65 78.79 69.46
CA GLY A 307 60.72 79.49 70.16
C GLY A 307 61.94 78.63 70.47
N ARG A 308 62.95 79.28 71.04
CA ARG A 308 64.23 78.67 71.42
C ARG A 308 64.61 79.16 72.81
N LEU A 309 65.11 78.25 73.64
CA LEU A 309 65.64 78.56 74.96
C LEU A 309 67.16 78.47 74.92
N LYS A 310 67.85 79.45 75.48
CA LYS A 310 69.28 79.39 75.75
C LYS A 310 69.48 79.02 77.21
N SER A 311 70.21 77.94 77.43
CA SER A 311 70.46 77.40 78.75
C SER A 311 71.95 77.18 78.94
N VAL A 312 72.46 77.44 80.14
CA VAL A 312 73.83 77.10 80.52
C VAL A 312 73.80 75.81 81.31
N VAL A 313 74.63 74.83 80.94
CA VAL A 313 74.68 73.53 81.60
C VAL A 313 75.28 73.66 82.99
N ARG A 314 74.48 73.46 84.03
CA ARG A 314 74.95 73.57 85.43
C ARG A 314 75.79 72.36 85.85
N ALA A 315 75.39 71.17 85.42
CA ALA A 315 76.13 69.93 85.59
C ALA A 315 75.66 68.94 84.52
N ALA A 316 76.61 68.26 83.87
CA ALA A 316 76.30 67.16 82.96
C ALA A 316 76.39 65.85 83.74
N MET A 317 75.23 65.27 84.06
CA MET A 317 75.14 63.98 84.75
C MET A 317 75.08 62.87 83.70
N GLY A 318 76.25 62.40 83.26
CA GLY A 318 76.36 61.32 82.28
C GLY A 318 77.44 60.32 82.68
N LYS A 319 77.06 59.07 82.94
CA LYS A 319 78.01 57.96 83.02
C LYS A 319 78.65 57.77 81.64
N ALA A 320 79.98 57.86 81.57
CA ALA A 320 80.73 57.43 80.41
C ALA A 320 80.46 55.94 80.20
N THR A 321 79.82 55.59 79.10
CA THR A 321 79.61 54.21 78.68
C THR A 321 80.65 53.94 77.59
N PRO A 322 81.69 53.11 77.79
CA PRO A 322 82.46 52.60 76.67
C PRO A 322 81.79 51.32 76.14
N SER A 323 81.43 51.39 74.87
CA SER A 323 81.26 50.29 73.90
C SER A 323 80.31 49.13 74.21
N ARG A 324 79.28 48.99 73.37
CA ARG A 324 78.85 47.72 72.76
C ARG A 324 78.58 48.00 71.28
N GLN A 325 79.47 47.53 70.38
CA GLN A 325 79.36 46.26 69.63
C GLN A 325 78.26 46.40 68.56
N GLU A 326 78.61 46.63 67.28
CA GLU A 326 78.98 45.56 66.33
C GLU A 326 78.17 44.28 66.58
N GLU A 327 77.06 44.19 65.84
CA GLU A 327 76.55 43.01 65.10
C GLU A 327 76.30 41.69 65.86
N PRO A 328 75.61 40.68 65.28
CA PRO A 328 74.91 40.60 63.98
C PRO A 328 73.49 40.00 64.12
N ASP A 329 72.82 39.80 62.96
CA ASP A 329 72.00 38.63 62.59
C ASP A 329 70.81 38.23 63.49
N GLU A 330 69.67 37.75 63.00
CA GLU A 330 69.41 36.99 61.80
C GLU A 330 67.87 36.88 61.68
N ASP A 331 67.42 36.84 60.44
CA ASP A 331 66.49 35.81 59.97
C ASP A 331 64.97 35.93 60.17
N ARG A 332 64.32 35.33 59.16
CA ARG A 332 62.95 34.84 59.03
C ARG A 332 61.95 35.75 58.31
N SER A 333 61.82 35.65 56.98
CA SER A 333 61.24 34.54 56.18
C SER A 333 59.71 34.55 56.10
N GLY A 334 59.20 34.52 54.86
CA GLY A 334 58.01 33.76 54.50
C GLY A 334 56.79 34.59 54.07
N GLY A 335 56.32 34.36 52.84
CA GLY A 335 54.97 34.69 52.38
C GLY A 335 54.89 35.26 50.98
#